data_AF-A0A3S9M9U6-F1
#
_entry.id   AF-A0A3S9M9U6-F1
#
_cell.length_a   1.000
_cell.length_b   1.000
_cell.length_c   1.000
_cell.angle_alpha   90.00
_cell.angle_beta   90.00
_cell.angle_gamma   90.00
#
_symmetry.space_group_name_H-M   'P 1'
#
loop_
_entity.id
_entity.type
_entity.pdbx_description
1 polymer ?
#
loop_
_entity_poly.entity_id
_entity_poly.type
_entity_poly.pdbx_seq_one_letter_code
_entity_poly.pdbx_strand_id
1 'polypeptide(L)'
;MKNSLLQGGTGRRNRVLAAVAVTAAAAALGVSMFGGGTVDRPDRPGGDLAEQLDALRGANDLVRATTEDVGRDPALYPTAYGRLEAALPTSSSRSAEPIPQIRPRALADLARTELLDTPAWRAHYVCLSLTGARKADAATVLQRAGIREKAENEALAYLRAPDKEDDALTSLATRAAFLQTLTCLGRDDEVSRAGLDRLAADTERAAEPVPVLYAVDALRSVGVRAHAARALRDADELLKTDCSRLDPMQRGALALLRGRVAEHTRSCLLPALKDSDTQTRWVARRALTLGAAKSSGPLPAPVGSIRADGLVAKSPAQLGTLTATYNAARALTASAQQEQAPDWLTKRLKQLGSDPELDPSDRVLLAMTCHRLTLACGPQADKGVKEAAALTPPARLTTENQRSWYGAMAARAEFRLGCRRTSVELPKEEDSTLSSRSLHIVVVLADAGCAAQAQRLTEGTDLVAQARKALREGNVLTASDAVQAALASDQNIPQSLWDEIPGLLERYRDAKYPDLYAVSPGVAASADATRAAYYLLA
;
A
#
# COMPACT_ATOMS: atom_id res chain seq x y z
N MET A 1 -19.23 -41.04 -45.87
CA MET A 1 -18.85 -41.20 -47.29
C MET A 1 -19.72 -40.27 -48.13
N LYS A 2 -19.12 -39.40 -48.97
CA LYS A 2 -19.77 -38.58 -50.05
C LYS A 2 -20.90 -37.62 -49.60
N ASN A 3 -21.16 -36.45 -50.20
CA ASN A 3 -20.38 -35.57 -51.08
C ASN A 3 -21.05 -34.16 -51.02
N SER A 4 -20.25 -33.09 -51.09
CA SER A 4 -20.33 -31.93 -52.00
C SER A 4 -21.47 -31.89 -53.06
N LEU A 5 -21.96 -30.75 -53.58
CA LEU A 5 -21.68 -29.30 -53.45
C LEU A 5 -22.79 -28.48 -54.20
N LEU A 6 -22.93 -27.18 -53.87
CA LEU A 6 -23.27 -26.01 -54.73
C LEU A 6 -24.43 -26.01 -55.76
N GLN A 7 -25.30 -25.00 -55.62
CA GLN A 7 -25.73 -24.00 -56.63
C GLN A 7 -26.57 -22.92 -55.89
N GLY A 8 -26.61 -21.63 -56.21
CA GLY A 8 -25.91 -20.78 -57.19
C GLY A 8 -26.71 -19.47 -57.39
N GLY A 9 -26.09 -18.28 -57.44
CA GLY A 9 -26.82 -17.02 -57.67
C GLY A 9 -26.14 -15.72 -57.22
N THR A 10 -25.41 -15.06 -58.12
CA THR A 10 -24.70 -13.78 -57.90
C THR A 10 -25.53 -12.55 -58.28
N GLY A 11 -25.48 -11.42 -57.53
CA GLY A 11 -26.34 -10.24 -57.86
C GLY A 11 -26.02 -8.82 -57.33
N ARG A 12 -24.90 -8.58 -56.62
CA ARG A 12 -24.19 -7.29 -56.40
C ARG A 12 -24.91 -5.92 -56.63
N ARG A 13 -25.26 -5.18 -55.55
CA ARG A 13 -24.78 -3.77 -55.30
C ARG A 13 -25.20 -3.16 -53.95
N ASN A 14 -24.31 -2.33 -53.42
CA ASN A 14 -24.33 -1.71 -52.08
C ASN A 14 -25.53 -0.76 -51.81
N ARG A 15 -25.95 -0.71 -50.54
CA ARG A 15 -25.88 0.54 -49.73
C ARG A 15 -25.86 0.23 -48.23
N VAL A 16 -25.00 0.95 -47.51
CA VAL A 16 -24.92 0.99 -46.04
C VAL A 16 -26.01 1.93 -45.52
N LEU A 17 -26.66 1.57 -44.41
CA LEU A 17 -27.16 2.51 -43.40
C LEU A 17 -27.25 1.76 -42.05
N ALA A 18 -26.95 2.45 -40.96
CA ALA A 18 -26.83 1.88 -39.63
C ALA A 18 -27.87 2.46 -38.66
N ALA A 19 -28.25 1.66 -37.66
CA ALA A 19 -28.90 2.01 -36.40
C ALA A 19 -28.59 0.81 -35.44
N VAL A 20 -27.92 0.91 -34.28
CA VAL A 20 -28.08 1.81 -33.12
C VAL A 20 -29.51 1.69 -32.57
N ALA A 21 -29.83 1.27 -31.35
CA ALA A 21 -29.13 0.67 -30.19
C ALA A 21 -30.21 0.40 -29.10
N VAL A 22 -29.78 0.03 -27.87
CA VAL A 22 -30.55 0.04 -26.59
C VAL A 22 -31.53 -1.16 -26.43
N THR A 23 -31.69 -1.88 -25.30
CA THR A 23 -31.15 -1.81 -23.91
C THR A 23 -30.79 -3.22 -23.36
N ALA A 24 -29.85 -3.33 -22.41
CA ALA A 24 -29.84 -4.38 -21.37
C ALA A 24 -29.03 -4.00 -20.10
N ALA A 25 -29.06 -2.73 -19.69
CA ALA A 25 -28.44 -2.25 -18.46
C ALA A 25 -29.51 -2.03 -17.37
N ALA A 26 -29.92 -3.10 -16.67
CA ALA A 26 -30.93 -3.03 -15.61
C ALA A 26 -30.78 -4.18 -14.59
N ALA A 27 -29.75 -4.12 -13.73
CA ALA A 27 -29.56 -5.08 -12.62
C ALA A 27 -28.70 -4.52 -11.46
N ALA A 28 -29.12 -3.39 -10.88
CA ALA A 28 -28.66 -2.91 -9.55
C ALA A 28 -29.51 -1.76 -8.93
N LEU A 29 -30.73 -1.47 -9.39
CA LEU A 29 -31.67 -0.59 -8.69
C LEU A 29 -33.05 -1.25 -8.69
N GLY A 30 -33.46 -1.73 -7.52
CA GLY A 30 -34.52 -2.72 -7.35
C GLY A 30 -35.47 -2.42 -6.18
N VAL A 31 -35.89 -1.16 -6.08
CA VAL A 31 -37.19 -0.75 -5.51
C VAL A 31 -37.43 -1.00 -4.00
N SER A 32 -37.27 0.05 -3.19
CA SER A 32 -38.26 0.40 -2.16
C SER A 32 -39.30 1.36 -2.79
N MET A 33 -40.52 0.87 -3.07
CA MET A 33 -41.55 1.68 -3.74
C MET A 33 -42.46 2.37 -2.70
N PHE A 34 -41.99 3.45 -2.07
CA PHE A 34 -42.88 4.37 -1.34
C PHE A 34 -42.36 5.82 -1.38
N GLY A 35 -42.95 6.63 -2.26
CA GLY A 35 -42.98 8.10 -2.11
C GLY A 35 -41.74 8.88 -2.55
N GLY A 36 -41.49 8.96 -3.86
CA GLY A 36 -40.56 9.92 -4.45
C GLY A 36 -40.83 10.09 -5.94
N GLY A 37 -40.90 11.34 -6.42
CA GLY A 37 -40.99 11.62 -7.86
C GLY A 37 -39.67 11.33 -8.57
N THR A 38 -39.64 11.54 -9.90
CA THR A 38 -38.38 11.58 -10.64
C THR A 38 -37.52 12.73 -10.10
N VAL A 39 -36.42 12.39 -9.43
CA VAL A 39 -35.41 13.34 -8.98
C VAL A 39 -34.56 13.71 -10.19
N ASP A 40 -34.67 14.96 -10.63
CA ASP A 40 -33.76 15.50 -11.65
C ASP A 40 -32.40 15.72 -10.98
N ARG A 41 -31.42 14.90 -11.34
CA ARG A 41 -30.03 15.06 -10.87
C ARG A 41 -29.30 16.07 -11.75
N PRO A 42 -28.26 16.76 -11.21
CA PRO A 42 -27.42 17.63 -12.02
C PRO A 42 -26.85 16.92 -13.26
N ASP A 43 -26.73 17.65 -14.36
CA ASP A 43 -25.95 17.18 -15.52
C ASP A 43 -24.53 16.85 -15.06
N ARG A 44 -24.02 15.69 -15.47
CA ARG A 44 -22.71 15.20 -15.03
C ARG A 44 -21.59 16.07 -15.63
N PRO A 45 -20.80 16.81 -14.83
CA PRO A 45 -19.55 17.38 -15.31
C PRO A 45 -18.52 16.26 -15.54
N GLY A 46 -17.30 16.60 -15.92
CA GLY A 46 -16.24 15.61 -16.12
C GLY A 46 -15.93 15.27 -17.57
N GLY A 47 -16.36 16.05 -18.57
CA GLY A 47 -16.10 15.75 -20.00
C GLY A 47 -14.63 15.44 -20.29
N ASP A 48 -13.71 16.08 -19.55
CA ASP A 48 -12.28 15.92 -19.67
C ASP A 48 -11.67 15.20 -18.44
N LEU A 49 -12.45 14.55 -17.57
CA LEU A 49 -11.98 13.90 -16.34
C LEU A 49 -10.87 12.88 -16.63
N ALA A 50 -11.05 12.05 -17.66
CA ALA A 50 -10.05 11.09 -18.10
C ALA A 50 -8.75 11.77 -18.55
N GLU A 51 -8.84 12.89 -19.29
CA GLU A 51 -7.68 13.68 -19.76
C GLU A 51 -6.98 14.40 -18.61
N GLN A 52 -7.72 14.97 -17.66
CA GLN A 52 -7.17 15.65 -16.49
C GLN A 52 -6.46 14.65 -15.57
N LEU A 53 -7.03 13.45 -15.36
CA LEU A 53 -6.37 12.33 -14.69
C LEU A 53 -5.09 11.87 -15.43
N ASP A 54 -5.06 11.93 -16.77
CA ASP A 54 -3.86 11.64 -17.57
C ASP A 54 -2.78 12.72 -17.44
N ALA A 55 -3.15 14.00 -17.47
CA ALA A 55 -2.22 15.13 -17.33
C ALA A 55 -1.44 15.11 -15.99
N LEU A 56 -2.05 14.54 -14.95
CA LEU A 56 -1.47 14.33 -13.62
C LEU A 56 -0.50 13.14 -13.52
N ARG A 57 -0.31 12.39 -14.60
CA ARG A 57 0.78 11.42 -14.72
C ARG A 57 2.17 12.08 -14.63
N GLY A 58 2.30 13.30 -15.16
CA GLY A 58 3.55 14.07 -15.18
C GLY A 58 3.69 15.05 -14.01
N ALA A 59 2.59 15.69 -13.60
CA ALA A 59 2.52 16.49 -12.39
C ALA A 59 2.09 15.60 -11.23
N ASN A 60 3.06 15.24 -10.40
CA ASN A 60 3.07 14.30 -9.26
C ASN A 60 1.95 14.47 -8.19
N ASP A 61 0.84 15.13 -8.46
CA ASP A 61 0.09 15.86 -7.45
C ASP A 61 -1.26 15.24 -7.08
N LEU A 62 -2.01 14.53 -7.93
CA LEU A 62 -3.33 13.99 -7.47
C LEU A 62 -3.21 12.66 -6.70
N VAL A 63 -2.24 11.82 -7.09
CA VAL A 63 -1.89 10.56 -6.40
C VAL A 63 -0.96 10.83 -5.21
N ARG A 64 -0.26 11.98 -5.19
CA ARG A 64 0.43 12.41 -3.97
C ARG A 64 -0.44 13.23 -3.04
N ALA A 65 -1.23 14.23 -3.46
CA ALA A 65 -1.96 15.16 -2.58
C ALA A 65 -3.02 14.51 -1.66
N THR A 66 -3.31 13.22 -1.82
CA THR A 66 -3.74 12.33 -0.73
C THR A 66 -2.64 12.13 0.36
N THR A 67 -1.63 13.00 0.44
CA THR A 67 -0.33 12.78 1.12
C THR A 67 -0.44 12.86 2.61
N GLU A 68 -1.48 13.55 3.11
CA GLU A 68 -1.67 13.69 4.55
C GLU A 68 -1.78 12.32 5.22
N ASP A 69 -2.39 11.30 4.61
CA ASP A 69 -2.47 9.95 5.21
C ASP A 69 -1.62 8.89 4.51
N VAL A 70 -1.41 8.97 3.19
CA VAL A 70 -0.61 7.97 2.45
C VAL A 70 0.89 8.01 2.83
N GLY A 71 1.36 9.15 3.34
CA GLY A 71 2.68 9.31 3.97
C GLY A 71 2.68 9.17 5.51
N ARG A 72 1.58 8.72 6.13
CA ARG A 72 1.52 8.44 7.58
C ARG A 72 1.65 6.95 7.90
N ASP A 73 1.14 6.05 7.06
CA ASP A 73 1.08 4.62 7.40
C ASP A 73 2.46 3.97 7.58
N PRO A 74 2.80 3.48 8.77
CA PRO A 74 4.07 2.80 9.00
C PRO A 74 4.04 1.37 8.46
N ALA A 75 5.23 0.85 8.15
CA ALA A 75 5.48 -0.57 7.95
C ALA A 75 6.78 -1.02 8.62
N LEU A 76 6.86 -2.30 8.93
CA LEU A 76 7.99 -2.96 9.54
C LEU A 76 9.26 -2.79 8.71
N TYR A 77 9.22 -3.11 7.41
CA TYR A 77 10.39 -2.98 6.53
C TYR A 77 10.91 -1.54 6.41
N PRO A 78 10.07 -0.51 6.10
CA PRO A 78 10.50 0.89 6.14
C PRO A 78 10.95 1.35 7.53
N THR A 79 10.32 0.88 8.61
CA THR A 79 10.71 1.23 9.99
C THR A 79 12.07 0.65 10.35
N ALA A 80 12.34 -0.60 9.98
CA ALA A 80 13.63 -1.24 10.17
C ALA A 80 14.75 -0.45 9.48
N TYR A 81 14.69 -0.34 8.15
CA TYR A 81 15.79 0.22 7.38
C TYR A 81 15.83 1.76 7.41
N GLY A 82 14.69 2.44 7.51
CA GLY A 82 14.64 3.90 7.66
C GLY A 82 15.22 4.39 8.99
N ARG A 83 14.99 3.67 10.10
CA ARG A 83 15.64 3.98 11.39
C ARG A 83 17.14 3.66 11.35
N LEU A 84 17.53 2.54 10.74
CA LEU A 84 18.94 2.20 10.54
C LEU A 84 19.66 3.21 9.65
N GLU A 85 19.01 3.77 8.62
CA GLU A 85 19.53 4.88 7.82
C GLU A 85 19.75 6.11 8.69
N ALA A 86 18.76 6.52 9.48
CA ALA A 86 18.82 7.72 10.30
C ALA A 86 19.83 7.62 11.47
N ALA A 87 20.09 6.42 11.97
CA ALA A 87 21.09 6.16 13.01
C ALA A 87 22.54 6.34 12.54
N LEU A 88 22.79 6.48 11.23
CA LEU A 88 24.13 6.71 10.70
C LEU A 88 24.50 8.20 10.76
N PRO A 89 25.78 8.54 11.02
CA PRO A 89 26.21 9.93 11.18
C PRO A 89 25.82 10.86 10.02
N THR A 90 25.24 12.01 10.36
CA THR A 90 25.03 13.13 9.43
C THR A 90 26.11 14.21 9.59
N SER A 91 26.11 15.15 8.66
CA SER A 91 27.03 16.29 8.60
C SER A 91 26.88 17.32 9.73
N SER A 92 25.75 17.30 10.43
CA SER A 92 25.34 18.30 11.43
C SER A 92 25.43 17.76 12.86
N SER A 93 26.59 17.22 13.25
CA SER A 93 26.82 16.60 14.58
C SER A 93 26.71 17.54 15.80
N ARG A 94 26.35 18.82 15.61
CA ARG A 94 26.00 19.78 16.67
C ARG A 94 24.51 20.12 16.75
N SER A 95 23.67 19.67 15.81
CA SER A 95 22.24 20.02 15.77
C SER A 95 21.34 18.99 15.07
N ALA A 96 21.80 17.76 14.85
CA ALA A 96 20.92 16.69 14.40
C ALA A 96 19.88 16.39 15.50
N GLU A 97 18.60 16.59 15.20
CA GLU A 97 17.53 16.25 16.14
C GLU A 97 17.62 14.76 16.49
N PRO A 98 17.46 14.39 17.77
CA PRO A 98 17.52 13.00 18.18
C PRO A 98 16.40 12.20 17.53
N ILE A 99 16.74 11.08 16.90
CA ILE A 99 15.78 10.17 16.27
C ILE A 99 14.66 9.84 17.27
N PRO A 100 13.38 10.09 16.93
CA PRO A 100 12.27 9.79 17.82
C PRO A 100 12.34 8.36 18.37
N GLN A 101 12.18 8.23 19.69
CA GLN A 101 12.16 6.92 20.35
C GLN A 101 10.96 6.11 19.86
N ILE A 102 11.20 4.85 19.53
CA ILE A 102 10.16 3.96 19.02
C ILE A 102 9.22 3.53 20.16
N ARG A 103 7.93 3.78 20.00
CA ARG A 103 6.92 3.43 21.01
C ARG A 103 6.65 1.91 20.95
N PRO A 104 6.97 1.12 22.00
CA PRO A 104 6.90 -0.35 21.92
C PRO A 104 5.50 -0.89 21.62
N ARG A 105 4.44 -0.18 22.04
CA ARG A 105 3.05 -0.54 21.70
C ARG A 105 2.78 -0.40 20.20
N ALA A 106 3.18 0.72 19.59
CA ALA A 106 2.93 0.97 18.17
C ALA A 106 3.68 -0.03 17.27
N LEU A 107 4.94 -0.36 17.61
CA LEU A 107 5.69 -1.41 16.91
C LEU A 107 5.07 -2.81 17.10
N ALA A 108 4.55 -3.13 18.28
CA ALA A 108 3.88 -4.41 18.54
C ALA A 108 2.55 -4.53 17.78
N ASP A 109 1.78 -3.44 17.71
CA ASP A 109 0.52 -3.39 16.97
C ASP A 109 0.76 -3.49 15.45
N LEU A 110 1.83 -2.87 14.95
CA LEU A 110 2.30 -3.02 13.57
C LEU A 110 2.73 -4.47 13.25
N ALA A 111 3.57 -5.07 14.09
CA ALA A 111 4.00 -6.47 13.92
C ALA A 111 2.85 -7.49 14.02
N ARG A 112 1.78 -7.18 14.75
CA ARG A 112 0.56 -8.00 14.78
C ARG A 112 -0.22 -7.93 13.47
N THR A 113 -0.25 -6.77 12.82
CA THR A 113 -1.19 -6.45 11.73
C THR A 113 -0.58 -6.56 10.32
N GLU A 114 0.74 -6.49 10.19
CA GLU A 114 1.44 -6.65 8.91
C GLU A 114 1.62 -8.14 8.57
N LEU A 115 0.54 -8.77 8.10
CA LEU A 115 0.45 -10.24 7.95
C LEU A 115 1.13 -10.82 6.68
N LEU A 116 1.69 -9.98 5.81
CA LEU A 116 2.36 -10.41 4.57
C LEU A 116 3.63 -11.20 4.88
N ASP A 117 4.38 -10.75 5.88
CA ASP A 117 5.56 -11.44 6.39
C ASP A 117 5.20 -12.59 7.32
N THR A 118 6.01 -13.65 7.25
CA THR A 118 5.97 -14.73 8.24
C THR A 118 6.30 -14.19 9.64
N PRO A 119 5.86 -14.86 10.73
CA PRO A 119 6.26 -14.49 12.09
C PRO A 119 7.76 -14.24 12.27
N ALA A 120 8.64 -15.07 11.67
CA ALA A 120 10.09 -14.87 11.74
C ALA A 120 10.57 -13.62 11.00
N TRP A 121 10.08 -13.34 9.79
CA TRP A 121 10.42 -12.10 9.06
C TRP A 121 9.94 -10.83 9.77
N ARG A 122 8.75 -10.84 10.37
CA ARG A 122 8.30 -9.72 11.21
C ARG A 122 9.18 -9.51 12.42
N ALA A 123 9.60 -10.60 13.07
CA ALA A 123 10.52 -10.53 14.20
C ALA A 123 11.88 -9.96 13.79
N HIS A 124 12.39 -10.30 12.60
CA HIS A 124 13.58 -9.70 12.01
C HIS A 124 13.44 -8.17 11.91
N TYR A 125 12.37 -7.66 11.31
CA TYR A 125 12.17 -6.22 11.17
C TYR A 125 11.93 -5.49 12.50
N VAL A 126 11.26 -6.12 13.47
CA VAL A 126 11.15 -5.59 14.84
C VAL A 126 12.53 -5.47 15.50
N CYS A 127 13.38 -6.50 15.36
CA CYS A 127 14.75 -6.48 15.86
C CYS A 127 15.60 -5.39 15.20
N LEU A 128 15.54 -5.25 13.88
CA LEU A 128 16.24 -4.18 13.16
C LEU A 128 15.76 -2.78 13.60
N SER A 129 14.44 -2.59 13.75
CA SER A 129 13.83 -1.32 14.21
C SER A 129 14.28 -0.89 15.62
N LEU A 130 14.68 -1.87 16.44
CA LEU A 130 15.16 -1.72 17.82
C LEU A 130 16.69 -1.80 17.94
N THR A 131 17.45 -1.73 16.84
CA THR A 131 18.91 -1.73 16.87
C THR A 131 19.44 -0.58 17.74
N GLY A 132 20.20 -0.91 18.78
CA GLY A 132 20.68 0.03 19.80
C GLY A 132 19.85 0.08 21.10
N ALA A 133 18.67 -0.56 21.13
CA ALA A 133 17.89 -0.82 22.35
C ALA A 133 18.35 -2.12 23.05
N ARG A 134 17.75 -2.49 24.18
CA ARG A 134 18.11 -3.71 24.93
C ARG A 134 17.40 -4.93 24.35
N LYS A 135 18.05 -6.11 24.35
CA LYS A 135 17.45 -7.38 23.84
C LYS A 135 16.04 -7.65 24.41
N ALA A 136 15.82 -7.34 25.69
CA ALA A 136 14.54 -7.53 26.37
C ALA A 136 13.37 -6.72 25.76
N ASP A 137 13.66 -5.61 25.07
CA ASP A 137 12.66 -4.73 24.47
C ASP A 137 12.00 -5.42 23.25
N ALA A 138 12.79 -6.10 22.40
CA ALA A 138 12.30 -6.80 21.22
C ALA A 138 11.43 -8.01 21.58
N ALA A 139 11.88 -8.85 22.53
CA ALA A 139 11.10 -9.98 23.02
C ALA A 139 9.75 -9.52 23.63
N THR A 140 9.74 -8.40 24.36
CA THR A 140 8.53 -7.80 24.93
C THR A 140 7.57 -7.28 23.86
N VAL A 141 8.09 -6.64 22.81
CA VAL A 141 7.30 -6.18 21.66
C VAL A 141 6.64 -7.35 20.93
N LEU A 142 7.40 -8.42 20.62
CA LEU A 142 6.86 -9.59 19.93
C LEU A 142 5.88 -10.40 20.78
N GLN A 143 6.07 -10.43 22.11
CA GLN A 143 5.12 -11.03 23.04
C GLN A 143 3.80 -10.26 23.02
N ARG A 144 3.86 -8.92 23.03
CA ARG A 144 2.67 -8.05 22.91
C ARG A 144 2.01 -8.13 21.54
N ALA A 145 2.77 -8.36 20.48
CA ALA A 145 2.26 -8.63 19.15
C ALA A 145 1.57 -10.01 19.05
N GLY A 146 1.87 -10.95 19.96
CA GLY A 146 1.32 -12.31 19.95
C GLY A 146 2.00 -13.25 18.95
N ILE A 147 3.20 -12.91 18.48
CA ILE A 147 3.93 -13.67 17.45
C ILE A 147 5.28 -14.25 17.91
N ARG A 148 5.76 -13.88 19.11
CA ARG A 148 7.08 -14.27 19.63
C ARG A 148 7.41 -15.75 19.46
N GLU A 149 6.62 -16.63 20.08
CA GLU A 149 6.87 -18.07 20.07
C GLU A 149 6.85 -18.65 18.65
N LYS A 150 5.92 -18.18 17.80
CA LYS A 150 5.84 -18.59 16.39
C LYS A 150 7.10 -18.17 15.62
N ALA A 151 7.55 -16.94 15.82
CA ALA A 151 8.75 -16.41 15.18
C ALA A 151 10.03 -17.14 15.63
N GLU A 152 10.19 -17.41 16.92
CA GLU A 152 11.33 -18.15 17.48
C GLU A 152 11.35 -19.60 16.94
N ASN A 153 10.20 -20.29 16.95
CA ASN A 153 10.07 -21.66 16.44
C ASN A 153 10.32 -21.75 14.93
N GLU A 154 9.77 -20.81 14.14
CA GLU A 154 9.95 -20.76 12.69
C GLU A 154 11.41 -20.46 12.31
N ALA A 155 12.03 -19.46 12.94
CA ALA A 155 13.43 -19.13 12.71
C ALA A 155 14.38 -20.30 13.03
N LEU A 156 14.14 -20.99 14.16
CA LEU A 156 14.88 -22.20 14.54
C LEU A 156 14.62 -23.38 13.58
N ALA A 157 13.38 -23.57 13.14
CA ALA A 157 13.02 -24.64 12.20
C ALA A 157 13.72 -24.46 10.85
N TYR A 158 13.64 -23.26 10.28
CA TYR A 158 14.25 -22.93 8.99
C TYR A 158 15.80 -22.96 9.05
N LEU A 159 16.43 -22.58 10.16
CA LEU A 159 17.88 -22.75 10.34
C LEU A 159 18.32 -24.22 10.42
N ARG A 160 17.46 -25.13 10.89
CA ARG A 160 17.71 -26.58 10.92
C ARG A 160 17.44 -27.24 9.57
N ALA A 161 16.37 -26.84 8.90
CA ALA A 161 15.94 -27.34 7.61
C ALA A 161 15.33 -26.17 6.80
N PRO A 162 16.13 -25.48 5.96
CA PRO A 162 15.64 -24.46 5.04
C PRO A 162 14.63 -25.06 4.06
N ASP A 163 13.81 -24.21 3.45
CA ASP A 163 12.93 -24.66 2.38
C ASP A 163 13.75 -25.23 1.21
N LYS A 164 13.18 -26.22 0.53
CA LYS A 164 13.77 -26.86 -0.65
C LYS A 164 13.41 -26.12 -1.94
N GLU A 165 12.38 -25.27 -1.90
CA GLU A 165 11.98 -24.42 -3.02
C GLU A 165 12.82 -23.13 -3.10
N ASP A 166 13.44 -22.71 -1.98
CA ASP A 166 14.36 -21.57 -1.95
C ASP A 166 15.64 -21.84 -2.76
N ASP A 167 16.02 -20.88 -3.61
CA ASP A 167 17.34 -20.89 -4.21
C ASP A 167 18.45 -20.64 -3.17
N ALA A 168 19.70 -20.91 -3.55
CA ALA A 168 20.83 -20.84 -2.63
C ALA A 168 21.10 -19.44 -2.03
N LEU A 169 20.74 -18.37 -2.72
CA LEU A 169 20.93 -16.98 -2.29
C LEU A 169 19.79 -16.52 -1.39
N THR A 170 18.54 -16.85 -1.76
CA THR A 170 17.36 -16.65 -0.89
C THR A 170 17.55 -17.41 0.42
N SER A 171 17.92 -18.69 0.37
CA SER A 171 18.21 -19.49 1.56
C SER A 171 19.37 -18.95 2.41
N LEU A 172 20.40 -18.34 1.79
CA LEU A 172 21.49 -17.68 2.50
C LEU A 172 21.01 -16.42 3.24
N ALA A 173 20.23 -15.57 2.56
CA ALA A 173 19.68 -14.33 3.12
C ALA A 173 18.70 -14.61 4.27
N THR A 174 17.75 -15.54 4.08
CA THR A 174 16.75 -15.91 5.11
C THR A 174 17.41 -16.51 6.34
N ARG A 175 18.40 -17.42 6.19
CA ARG A 175 19.17 -17.95 7.33
C ARG A 175 19.94 -16.85 8.06
N ALA A 176 20.53 -15.89 7.34
CA ALA A 176 21.22 -14.76 7.96
C ALA A 176 20.25 -13.87 8.77
N ALA A 177 19.09 -13.53 8.20
CA ALA A 177 18.05 -12.75 8.86
C ALA A 177 17.50 -13.45 10.11
N PHE A 178 17.25 -14.76 10.04
CA PHE A 178 16.73 -15.55 11.15
C PHE A 178 17.76 -15.78 12.25
N LEU A 179 19.06 -15.94 11.90
CA LEU A 179 20.14 -15.97 12.89
C LEU A 179 20.24 -14.63 13.64
N GLN A 180 20.18 -13.50 12.94
CA GLN A 180 20.13 -12.17 13.58
C GLN A 180 18.91 -12.01 14.48
N THR A 181 17.76 -12.56 14.07
CA THR A 181 16.51 -12.53 14.86
C THR A 181 16.66 -13.31 16.16
N LEU A 182 17.17 -14.55 16.12
CA LEU A 182 17.43 -15.33 17.33
C LEU A 182 18.49 -14.66 18.23
N THR A 183 19.53 -14.07 17.65
CA THR A 183 20.57 -13.33 18.38
C THR A 183 19.99 -12.11 19.12
N CYS A 184 19.10 -11.37 18.45
CA CYS A 184 18.35 -10.26 19.04
C CYS A 184 17.46 -10.72 20.21
N LEU A 185 16.79 -11.86 20.07
CA LEU A 185 15.88 -12.43 21.08
C LEU A 185 16.61 -13.20 22.20
N GLY A 186 17.92 -13.41 22.09
CA GLY A 186 18.72 -14.16 23.06
C GLY A 186 18.44 -15.66 23.02
N ARG A 187 18.31 -16.21 21.80
CA ARG A 187 18.10 -17.63 21.48
C ARG A 187 19.19 -18.16 20.53
N ASP A 188 20.31 -17.45 20.41
CA ASP A 188 21.42 -17.79 19.50
C ASP A 188 22.19 -19.06 19.90
N ASP A 189 22.16 -19.41 21.19
CA ASP A 189 22.69 -20.64 21.77
C ASP A 189 21.95 -21.92 21.34
N GLU A 190 20.70 -21.80 20.90
CA GLU A 190 19.90 -22.92 20.37
C GLU A 190 20.16 -23.22 18.88
N VAL A 191 20.94 -22.37 18.21
CA VAL A 191 21.37 -22.60 16.82
C VAL A 191 22.55 -23.58 16.84
N SER A 192 22.34 -24.78 16.30
CA SER A 192 23.37 -25.82 16.29
C SER A 192 24.65 -25.33 15.61
N ARG A 193 25.81 -25.66 16.21
CA ARG A 193 27.13 -25.30 15.66
C ARG A 193 27.32 -25.75 14.21
N ALA A 194 26.86 -26.96 13.87
CA ALA A 194 26.88 -27.46 12.49
C ALA A 194 26.05 -26.62 11.51
N GLY A 195 24.96 -26.00 11.96
CA GLY A 195 24.17 -25.04 11.18
C GLY A 195 24.91 -23.72 10.94
N LEU A 196 25.62 -23.21 11.96
CA LEU A 196 26.47 -22.03 11.85
C LEU A 196 27.67 -22.27 10.91
N ASP A 197 28.36 -23.40 11.06
CA ASP A 197 29.47 -23.82 10.21
C ASP A 197 29.03 -23.96 8.73
N ARG A 198 27.83 -24.52 8.50
CA ARG A 198 27.22 -24.62 7.16
C ARG A 198 26.87 -23.25 6.58
N LEU A 199 26.30 -22.35 7.38
CA LEU A 199 25.99 -20.99 6.95
C LEU A 199 27.27 -20.21 6.58
N ALA A 200 28.36 -20.39 7.34
CA ALA A 200 29.67 -19.82 7.02
C ALA A 200 30.24 -20.37 5.69
N ALA A 201 30.16 -21.69 5.47
CA ALA A 201 30.61 -22.31 4.23
C ALA A 201 29.77 -21.88 3.00
N ASP A 202 28.46 -21.67 3.17
CA ASP A 202 27.59 -21.14 2.11
C ASP A 202 27.90 -19.67 1.80
N THR A 203 28.18 -18.86 2.85
CA THR A 203 28.61 -17.46 2.73
C THR A 203 29.90 -17.33 1.91
N GLU A 204 30.85 -18.25 2.08
CA GLU A 204 32.11 -18.24 1.33
C GLU A 204 31.94 -18.59 -0.15
N ARG A 205 30.96 -19.45 -0.46
CA ARG A 205 30.67 -19.93 -1.81
C ARG A 205 29.79 -18.99 -2.63
N ALA A 206 28.94 -18.17 -2.00
CA ALA A 206 28.01 -17.28 -2.68
C ALA A 206 28.73 -16.12 -3.39
N ALA A 207 28.28 -15.81 -4.61
CA ALA A 207 28.83 -14.75 -5.44
C ALA A 207 28.17 -13.39 -5.22
N GLU A 208 26.88 -13.35 -4.84
CA GLU A 208 26.14 -12.09 -4.72
C GLU A 208 26.51 -11.31 -3.45
N PRO A 209 26.99 -10.05 -3.56
CA PRO A 209 27.46 -9.26 -2.44
C PRO A 209 26.43 -9.01 -1.32
N VAL A 210 25.17 -8.75 -1.65
CA VAL A 210 24.13 -8.39 -0.66
C VAL A 210 23.79 -9.54 0.31
N PRO A 211 23.42 -10.76 -0.14
CA PRO A 211 23.22 -11.89 0.77
C PRO A 211 24.47 -12.23 1.60
N VAL A 212 25.65 -12.12 0.98
CA VAL A 212 26.94 -12.37 1.67
C VAL A 212 27.23 -11.34 2.75
N LEU A 213 26.92 -10.04 2.53
CA LEU A 213 27.04 -9.01 3.57
C LEU A 213 26.18 -9.36 4.79
N TYR A 214 24.91 -9.71 4.59
CA TYR A 214 24.01 -10.03 5.70
C TYR A 214 24.42 -11.29 6.44
N ALA A 215 24.88 -12.33 5.74
CA ALA A 215 25.39 -13.54 6.36
C ALA A 215 26.70 -13.31 7.14
N VAL A 216 27.63 -12.51 6.61
CA VAL A 216 28.86 -12.10 7.32
C VAL A 216 28.53 -11.31 8.60
N ASP A 217 27.60 -10.36 8.53
CA ASP A 217 27.19 -9.57 9.70
C ASP A 217 26.43 -10.44 10.73
N ALA A 218 25.58 -11.36 10.28
CA ALA A 218 24.86 -12.31 11.13
C ALA A 218 25.82 -13.23 11.89
N LEU A 219 26.73 -13.89 11.19
CA LEU A 219 27.71 -14.81 11.79
C LEU A 219 28.65 -14.08 12.74
N ARG A 220 29.09 -12.85 12.40
CA ARG A 220 29.89 -12.01 13.31
C ARG A 220 29.17 -11.73 14.63
N SER A 221 27.85 -11.53 14.60
CA SER A 221 27.07 -11.22 15.81
C SER A 221 27.04 -12.36 16.85
N VAL A 222 27.26 -13.60 16.41
CA VAL A 222 27.40 -14.80 17.26
C VAL A 222 28.85 -15.30 17.37
N GLY A 223 29.83 -14.45 17.05
CA GLY A 223 31.26 -14.77 17.17
C GLY A 223 31.83 -15.72 16.12
N VAL A 224 31.05 -16.09 15.10
CA VAL A 224 31.51 -16.96 14.00
C VAL A 224 32.14 -16.12 12.90
N ARG A 225 33.35 -16.50 12.47
CA ARG A 225 34.06 -15.82 11.39
C ARG A 225 33.68 -16.43 10.04
N ALA A 226 33.08 -15.61 9.17
CA ALA A 226 32.85 -15.93 7.77
C ALA A 226 33.69 -15.06 6.84
N HIS A 227 33.97 -15.57 5.64
CA HIS A 227 34.77 -14.90 4.62
C HIS A 227 33.93 -14.75 3.35
N ALA A 228 33.92 -13.56 2.76
CA ALA A 228 33.19 -13.26 1.52
C ALA A 228 34.01 -13.63 0.26
N ALA A 229 34.68 -14.78 0.26
CA ALA A 229 35.76 -15.08 -0.69
C ALA A 229 35.31 -15.10 -2.15
N ARG A 230 34.13 -15.67 -2.45
CA ARG A 230 33.61 -15.68 -3.83
C ARG A 230 33.07 -14.31 -4.25
N ALA A 231 32.26 -13.65 -3.42
CA ALA A 231 31.71 -12.31 -3.72
C ALA A 231 32.78 -11.22 -3.87
N LEU A 232 33.93 -11.34 -3.19
CA LEU A 232 35.02 -10.37 -3.29
C LEU A 232 35.99 -10.59 -4.45
N ARG A 233 35.88 -11.70 -5.20
CA ARG A 233 36.85 -12.12 -6.23
C ARG A 233 37.12 -11.04 -7.27
N ASP A 234 36.05 -10.49 -7.84
CA ASP A 234 36.11 -9.56 -8.97
C ASP A 234 35.78 -8.11 -8.54
N ALA A 235 35.79 -7.86 -7.22
CA ALA A 235 35.31 -6.62 -6.62
C ALA A 235 36.14 -5.37 -6.99
N ASP A 236 37.41 -5.52 -7.38
CA ASP A 236 38.23 -4.41 -7.89
C ASP A 236 37.84 -3.96 -9.31
N GLU A 237 37.23 -4.84 -10.10
CA GLU A 237 36.73 -4.51 -11.44
C GLU A 237 35.29 -3.99 -11.34
N LEU A 238 34.42 -4.74 -10.64
CA LEU A 238 33.02 -4.38 -10.42
C LEU A 238 32.87 -2.97 -9.81
N LEU A 239 33.65 -2.62 -8.80
CA LEU A 239 33.59 -1.29 -8.17
C LEU A 239 34.11 -0.15 -9.06
N LYS A 240 34.84 -0.43 -10.15
CA LYS A 240 35.30 0.56 -11.15
C LYS A 240 34.31 0.74 -12.31
N THR A 241 33.37 -0.18 -12.51
CA THR A 241 32.35 -0.05 -13.57
C THR A 241 31.52 1.23 -13.43
N ASP A 242 30.95 1.68 -14.55
CA ASP A 242 30.01 2.81 -14.60
C ASP A 242 28.89 2.66 -13.56
N CYS A 243 28.40 3.77 -13.01
CA CYS A 243 27.42 3.74 -11.93
C CYS A 243 26.10 3.03 -12.29
N SER A 244 25.74 2.98 -13.58
CA SER A 244 24.55 2.29 -14.09
C SER A 244 24.71 0.78 -14.30
N ARG A 245 25.95 0.25 -14.29
CA ARG A 245 26.23 -1.18 -14.57
C ARG A 245 26.27 -2.07 -13.34
N LEU A 246 26.30 -1.48 -12.14
CA LEU A 246 26.28 -2.19 -10.87
C LEU A 246 25.34 -1.45 -9.94
N ASP A 247 24.25 -2.14 -9.59
CA ASP A 247 23.21 -1.70 -8.67
C ASP A 247 23.80 -1.06 -7.37
N PRO A 248 23.21 0.05 -6.85
CA PRO A 248 23.75 0.72 -5.68
C PRO A 248 23.79 -0.12 -4.41
N MET A 249 22.85 -1.04 -4.21
CA MET A 249 22.81 -1.95 -3.06
C MET A 249 23.98 -2.94 -3.15
N GLN A 250 24.20 -3.55 -4.31
CA GLN A 250 25.34 -4.45 -4.58
C GLN A 250 26.69 -3.73 -4.48
N ARG A 251 26.77 -2.51 -5.03
CA ARG A 251 27.96 -1.64 -4.94
C ARG A 251 28.28 -1.26 -3.50
N GLY A 252 27.26 -0.93 -2.70
CA GLY A 252 27.41 -0.63 -1.28
C GLY A 252 27.82 -1.87 -0.47
N ALA A 253 27.23 -3.03 -0.77
CA ALA A 253 27.59 -4.29 -0.12
C ALA A 253 29.03 -4.72 -0.41
N LEU A 254 29.52 -4.60 -1.66
CA LEU A 254 30.93 -4.80 -1.98
C LEU A 254 31.85 -3.87 -1.20
N ALA A 255 31.54 -2.57 -1.13
CA ALA A 255 32.33 -1.62 -0.36
C ALA A 255 32.38 -1.97 1.14
N LEU A 256 31.25 -2.42 1.71
CA LEU A 256 31.13 -2.85 3.10
C LEU A 256 31.93 -4.13 3.38
N LEU A 257 31.82 -5.15 2.52
CA LEU A 257 32.58 -6.39 2.63
C LEU A 257 34.09 -6.18 2.51
N ARG A 258 34.53 -5.17 1.75
CA ARG A 258 35.94 -4.77 1.65
C ARG A 258 36.42 -3.84 2.76
N GLY A 259 35.50 -3.26 3.54
CA GLY A 259 35.82 -2.25 4.55
C GLY A 259 36.41 -0.94 4.00
N ARG A 260 36.22 -0.63 2.70
CA ARG A 260 36.76 0.58 2.07
C ARG A 260 35.88 1.12 0.93
N VAL A 261 35.80 2.44 0.80
CA VAL A 261 35.16 3.15 -0.31
C VAL A 261 36.21 3.96 -1.08
N ALA A 262 36.24 3.80 -2.40
CA ALA A 262 37.02 4.65 -3.31
C ALA A 262 36.15 5.80 -3.85
N GLU A 263 36.77 6.88 -4.34
CA GLU A 263 36.03 8.09 -4.76
C GLU A 263 35.00 7.84 -5.88
N HIS A 264 35.31 6.96 -6.84
CA HIS A 264 34.34 6.53 -7.86
C HIS A 264 33.18 5.72 -7.28
N THR A 265 33.44 4.88 -6.28
CA THR A 265 32.37 4.18 -5.56
C THR A 265 31.51 5.17 -4.77
N ARG A 266 32.13 6.21 -4.18
CA ARG A 266 31.45 7.30 -3.48
C ARG A 266 30.54 8.09 -4.42
N SER A 267 31.03 8.53 -5.57
CA SER A 267 30.23 9.29 -6.53
C SER A 267 29.03 8.48 -7.06
N CYS A 268 29.19 7.18 -7.31
CA CYS A 268 28.09 6.31 -7.70
C CYS A 268 27.06 6.03 -6.59
N LEU A 269 27.44 6.07 -5.30
CA LEU A 269 26.53 5.82 -4.18
C LEU A 269 25.78 7.07 -3.69
N LEU A 270 26.29 8.28 -3.97
CA LEU A 270 25.64 9.52 -3.56
C LEU A 270 24.19 9.70 -4.10
N PRO A 271 23.88 9.38 -5.37
CA PRO A 271 22.50 9.41 -5.88
C PRO A 271 21.56 8.46 -5.14
N ALA A 272 22.05 7.29 -4.73
CA ALA A 272 21.26 6.26 -4.06
C ALA A 272 20.77 6.67 -2.66
N LEU A 273 21.29 7.76 -2.09
CA LEU A 273 20.71 8.38 -0.88
C LEU A 273 19.33 9.02 -1.12
N LYS A 274 18.87 9.10 -2.37
CA LYS A 274 17.53 9.55 -2.77
C LYS A 274 16.64 8.41 -3.29
N ASP A 275 17.09 7.16 -3.20
CA ASP A 275 16.30 6.01 -3.66
C ASP A 275 14.98 5.89 -2.87
N SER A 276 13.93 5.36 -3.49
CA SER A 276 12.67 5.08 -2.79
C SER A 276 12.84 3.99 -1.73
N ASP A 277 13.71 3.00 -1.98
CA ASP A 277 13.95 1.90 -1.06
C ASP A 277 14.81 2.34 0.15
N THR A 278 14.26 2.11 1.34
CA THR A 278 14.91 2.29 2.64
C THR A 278 16.17 1.44 2.84
N GLN A 279 16.21 0.21 2.32
CA GLN A 279 17.33 -0.70 2.52
C GLN A 279 18.53 -0.30 1.65
N THR A 280 18.29 0.06 0.40
CA THR A 280 19.27 0.62 -0.54
C THR A 280 19.84 1.93 -0.01
N ARG A 281 19.01 2.87 0.46
CA ARG A 281 19.49 4.11 1.12
C ARG A 281 20.37 3.80 2.34
N TRP A 282 19.95 2.87 3.21
CA TRP A 282 20.72 2.46 4.38
C TRP A 282 22.07 1.84 4.00
N VAL A 283 22.10 0.87 3.07
CA VAL A 283 23.34 0.22 2.62
C VAL A 283 24.29 1.22 1.96
N ALA A 284 23.78 2.10 1.09
CA ALA A 284 24.57 3.17 0.46
C ALA A 284 25.14 4.13 1.51
N ARG A 285 24.32 4.60 2.46
CA ARG A 285 24.78 5.48 3.55
C ARG A 285 25.81 4.80 4.44
N ARG A 286 25.58 3.54 4.83
CA ARG A 286 26.49 2.73 5.66
C ARG A 286 27.85 2.58 4.97
N ALA A 287 27.86 2.27 3.68
CA ALA A 287 29.08 2.24 2.87
C ALA A 287 29.76 3.62 2.85
N LEU A 288 29.03 4.70 2.54
CA LEU A 288 29.55 6.07 2.47
C LEU A 288 30.12 6.62 3.80
N THR A 289 29.77 6.01 4.93
CA THR A 289 30.38 6.33 6.25
C THR A 289 31.69 5.59 6.54
N LEU A 290 32.06 4.56 5.76
CA LEU A 290 33.37 3.90 5.88
C LEU A 290 34.49 4.87 5.51
N GLY A 291 35.29 5.27 6.49
CA GLY A 291 36.43 6.17 6.30
C GLY A 291 36.11 7.67 6.50
N ALA A 292 34.93 8.03 7.01
CA ALA A 292 34.51 9.42 7.22
C ALA A 292 35.37 10.24 8.22
N ALA A 293 36.41 9.65 8.81
CA ALA A 293 37.26 10.28 9.81
C ALA A 293 38.28 11.31 9.28
N LYS A 294 38.51 11.44 7.95
CA LYS A 294 39.62 12.29 7.44
C LYS A 294 39.40 13.18 6.20
N SER A 295 38.38 13.00 5.36
CA SER A 295 38.21 13.89 4.18
C SER A 295 36.85 13.89 3.48
N SER A 296 35.90 13.02 3.86
CA SER A 296 34.63 12.91 3.14
C SER A 296 33.71 14.11 3.41
N GLY A 297 33.30 14.81 2.35
CA GLY A 297 32.31 15.88 2.44
C GLY A 297 30.97 15.44 3.06
N PRO A 298 30.17 16.41 3.55
CA PRO A 298 28.93 16.16 4.28
C PRO A 298 27.93 15.30 3.48
N LEU A 299 27.37 14.27 4.11
CA LEU A 299 26.24 13.53 3.54
C LEU A 299 24.93 14.30 3.73
N PRO A 300 23.97 14.21 2.78
CA PRO A 300 22.63 14.77 2.96
C PRO A 300 21.90 14.07 4.10
N ALA A 301 20.89 14.73 4.67
CA ALA A 301 20.02 14.12 5.68
C ALA A 301 19.31 12.85 5.13
N PRO A 302 18.88 11.92 6.00
CA PRO A 302 17.97 10.84 5.61
C PRO A 302 16.68 11.38 4.99
N VAL A 303 16.16 10.68 3.98
CA VAL A 303 14.95 11.13 3.24
C VAL A 303 13.65 10.64 3.88
N GLY A 304 13.70 9.58 4.71
CA GLY A 304 12.52 9.02 5.36
C GLY A 304 12.02 9.87 6.53
N SER A 305 10.72 10.17 6.56
CA SER A 305 10.05 10.81 7.69
C SER A 305 9.86 9.83 8.84
N ILE A 306 10.59 10.05 9.94
CA ILE A 306 10.39 9.32 11.20
C ILE A 306 9.31 10.03 12.00
N ARG A 307 8.20 9.33 12.27
CA ARG A 307 7.07 9.84 13.06
C ARG A 307 7.45 10.07 14.53
N ALA A 308 6.63 10.84 15.24
CA ALA A 308 6.79 11.09 16.68
C ALA A 308 6.58 9.83 17.59
N ASP A 309 6.12 8.72 17.02
CA ASP A 309 6.10 7.39 17.66
C ASP A 309 7.30 6.51 17.27
N GLY A 310 8.25 7.06 16.51
CA GLY A 310 9.47 6.43 16.03
C GLY A 310 9.28 5.48 14.84
N LEU A 311 8.06 5.32 14.33
CA LEU A 311 7.80 4.50 13.14
C LEU A 311 8.11 5.27 11.85
N VAL A 312 8.44 4.56 10.77
CA VAL A 312 8.71 5.16 9.46
C VAL A 312 7.58 4.82 8.51
N ALA A 313 7.05 5.84 7.85
CA ALA A 313 5.99 5.67 6.88
C ALA A 313 6.46 4.95 5.61
N LYS A 314 5.53 4.30 4.92
CA LYS A 314 5.75 3.71 3.60
C LYS A 314 6.16 4.80 2.60
N SER A 315 7.04 4.45 1.65
CA SER A 315 7.35 5.36 0.55
C SER A 315 6.10 5.53 -0.34
N PRO A 316 5.85 6.72 -0.92
CA PRO A 316 4.69 6.94 -1.79
C PRO A 316 4.62 6.00 -3.01
N ALA A 317 5.73 5.34 -3.38
CA ALA A 317 5.82 4.48 -4.55
C ALA A 317 5.14 3.12 -4.39
N GLN A 318 5.04 2.57 -3.16
CA GLN A 318 4.66 1.17 -2.96
C GLN A 318 3.16 0.95 -2.72
N LEU A 319 2.47 1.79 -1.96
CA LEU A 319 1.04 1.56 -1.61
C LEU A 319 0.09 2.74 -1.89
N GLY A 320 0.62 3.93 -2.20
CA GLY A 320 -0.20 5.08 -2.56
C GLY A 320 -0.86 4.98 -3.94
N THR A 321 -0.25 4.21 -4.86
CA THR A 321 -0.68 4.18 -6.26
C THR A 321 -1.94 3.34 -6.48
N LEU A 322 -2.05 2.14 -5.89
CA LEU A 322 -3.20 1.25 -6.13
C LEU A 322 -4.50 1.74 -5.46
N THR A 323 -4.45 2.24 -4.23
CA THR A 323 -5.66 2.79 -3.57
C THR A 323 -6.15 4.07 -4.26
N ALA A 324 -5.26 5.00 -4.61
CA ALA A 324 -5.63 6.19 -5.37
C ALA A 324 -6.12 5.84 -6.79
N THR A 325 -5.52 4.85 -7.43
CA THR A 325 -5.97 4.28 -8.72
C THR A 325 -7.37 3.67 -8.61
N TYR A 326 -7.66 2.93 -7.54
CA TYR A 326 -9.00 2.39 -7.29
C TYR A 326 -10.04 3.50 -7.07
N ASN A 327 -9.69 4.56 -6.32
CA ASN A 327 -10.59 5.70 -6.11
C ASN A 327 -10.79 6.54 -7.39
N ALA A 328 -9.75 6.69 -8.23
CA ALA A 328 -9.88 7.26 -9.57
C ALA A 328 -10.75 6.39 -10.50
N ALA A 329 -10.63 5.05 -10.42
CA ALA A 329 -11.51 4.13 -11.14
C ALA A 329 -12.97 4.24 -10.67
N ARG A 330 -13.21 4.42 -9.36
CA ARG A 330 -14.56 4.74 -8.82
C ARG A 330 -15.08 6.08 -9.33
N ALA A 331 -14.24 7.12 -9.41
CA ALA A 331 -14.62 8.42 -9.95
C ALA A 331 -15.00 8.33 -11.44
N LEU A 332 -14.16 7.69 -12.27
CA LEU A 332 -14.46 7.40 -13.68
C LEU A 332 -15.74 6.56 -13.85
N THR A 333 -16.04 5.63 -12.94
CA THR A 333 -17.29 4.86 -12.99
C THR A 333 -18.50 5.71 -12.62
N ALA A 334 -18.38 6.60 -11.63
CA ALA A 334 -19.44 7.51 -11.23
C ALA A 334 -19.75 8.55 -12.32
N SER A 335 -18.73 9.03 -13.06
CA SER A 335 -18.90 9.89 -14.23
C SER A 335 -19.32 9.13 -15.51
N ALA A 336 -19.43 7.79 -15.46
CA ALA A 336 -19.69 6.88 -16.58
C ALA A 336 -18.65 6.92 -17.72
N GLN A 337 -17.38 7.17 -17.38
CA GLN A 337 -16.23 7.22 -18.29
C GLN A 337 -15.20 6.10 -18.03
N GLN A 338 -15.58 5.01 -17.38
CA GLN A 338 -14.67 3.89 -17.11
C GLN A 338 -14.01 3.30 -18.38
N GLU A 339 -14.65 3.42 -19.54
CA GLU A 339 -14.09 3.02 -20.85
C GLU A 339 -13.01 3.98 -21.39
N GLN A 340 -12.94 5.20 -20.85
CA GLN A 340 -11.95 6.23 -21.21
C GLN A 340 -10.72 6.21 -20.30
N ALA A 341 -10.57 5.18 -19.44
CA ALA A 341 -9.47 5.06 -18.50
C ALA A 341 -8.09 5.19 -19.22
N PRO A 342 -7.18 6.08 -18.75
CA PRO A 342 -5.96 6.40 -19.47
C PRO A 342 -5.09 5.21 -19.86
N ASP A 343 -4.52 5.29 -21.05
CA ASP A 343 -3.84 4.17 -21.72
C ASP A 343 -2.63 3.62 -20.93
N TRP A 344 -1.99 4.46 -20.11
CA TRP A 344 -0.92 4.05 -19.20
C TRP A 344 -1.42 3.32 -17.95
N LEU A 345 -2.64 3.66 -17.48
CA LEU A 345 -3.24 3.08 -16.30
C LEU A 345 -3.61 1.63 -16.60
N THR A 346 -4.26 1.41 -17.74
CA THR A 346 -4.61 0.06 -18.22
C THR A 346 -3.36 -0.79 -18.46
N LYS A 347 -2.28 -0.22 -19.02
CA LYS A 347 -0.98 -0.89 -19.20
C LYS A 347 -0.31 -1.24 -17.86
N ARG A 348 -0.29 -0.32 -16.89
CA ARG A 348 0.34 -0.55 -15.58
C ARG A 348 -0.40 -1.61 -14.77
N LEU A 349 -1.74 -1.61 -14.80
CA LEU A 349 -2.56 -2.63 -14.13
C LEU A 349 -2.32 -4.03 -14.74
N LYS A 350 -2.21 -4.14 -16.06
CA LYS A 350 -1.85 -5.39 -16.74
C LYS A 350 -0.42 -5.87 -16.45
N GLN A 351 0.54 -4.96 -16.30
CA GLN A 351 1.89 -5.29 -15.85
C GLN A 351 1.90 -5.86 -14.43
N LEU A 352 1.28 -5.16 -13.47
CA LEU A 352 1.13 -5.64 -12.09
C LEU A 352 0.38 -6.97 -12.03
N GLY A 353 -0.66 -7.15 -12.86
CA GLY A 353 -1.41 -8.40 -12.93
C GLY A 353 -0.67 -9.59 -13.53
N SER A 354 0.47 -9.35 -14.18
CA SER A 354 1.40 -10.34 -14.72
C SER A 354 2.60 -10.62 -13.80
N ASP A 355 2.81 -9.79 -12.78
CA ASP A 355 3.95 -9.85 -11.87
C ASP A 355 3.81 -11.03 -10.89
N PRO A 356 4.68 -12.05 -10.88
CA PRO A 356 4.57 -13.19 -9.96
C PRO A 356 4.66 -12.77 -8.48
N GLU A 357 5.39 -11.69 -8.17
CA GLU A 357 5.80 -11.28 -6.82
C GLU A 357 4.79 -10.34 -6.13
N LEU A 358 3.74 -9.88 -6.83
CA LEU A 358 2.76 -8.95 -6.27
C LEU A 358 2.12 -9.47 -4.97
N ASP A 359 2.10 -8.64 -3.93
CA ASP A 359 1.57 -8.96 -2.59
C ASP A 359 0.05 -9.26 -2.59
N PRO A 360 -0.44 -10.20 -1.75
CA PRO A 360 -1.87 -10.50 -1.62
C PRO A 360 -2.79 -9.29 -1.33
N SER A 361 -2.37 -8.31 -0.52
CA SER A 361 -3.15 -7.08 -0.33
C SER A 361 -3.35 -6.30 -1.63
N ASP A 362 -2.30 -6.31 -2.45
CA ASP A 362 -2.20 -5.51 -3.67
C ASP A 362 -2.85 -6.25 -4.84
N ARG A 363 -2.88 -7.59 -4.80
CA ARG A 363 -3.74 -8.42 -5.66
C ARG A 363 -5.22 -8.12 -5.46
N VAL A 364 -5.68 -7.98 -4.21
CA VAL A 364 -7.08 -7.63 -3.92
C VAL A 364 -7.40 -6.23 -4.46
N LEU A 365 -6.57 -5.22 -4.20
CA LEU A 365 -6.76 -3.86 -4.73
C LEU A 365 -6.66 -3.78 -6.26
N LEU A 366 -5.73 -4.53 -6.86
CA LEU A 366 -5.62 -4.71 -8.30
C LEU A 366 -6.90 -5.33 -8.87
N ALA A 367 -7.37 -6.43 -8.28
CA ALA A 367 -8.58 -7.13 -8.72
C ALA A 367 -9.82 -6.23 -8.64
N MET A 368 -9.96 -5.47 -7.54
CA MET A 368 -11.04 -4.49 -7.36
C MET A 368 -10.98 -3.39 -8.43
N THR A 369 -9.79 -2.82 -8.69
CA THR A 369 -9.59 -1.81 -9.73
C THR A 369 -9.92 -2.37 -11.12
N CYS A 370 -9.40 -3.54 -11.44
CA CYS A 370 -9.58 -4.18 -12.75
C CYS A 370 -11.04 -4.61 -12.96
N HIS A 371 -11.74 -5.04 -11.92
CA HIS A 371 -13.18 -5.27 -11.96
C HIS A 371 -13.94 -3.97 -12.27
N ARG A 372 -13.65 -2.90 -11.52
CA ARG A 372 -14.29 -1.58 -11.68
C ARG A 372 -14.09 -0.98 -13.08
N LEU A 373 -12.90 -1.12 -13.67
CA LEU A 373 -12.57 -0.67 -15.02
C LEU A 373 -12.93 -1.67 -16.13
N THR A 374 -13.54 -2.82 -15.81
CA THR A 374 -13.84 -3.91 -16.78
C THR A 374 -12.59 -4.39 -17.56
N LEU A 375 -11.43 -4.45 -16.88
CA LEU A 375 -10.14 -4.83 -17.46
C LEU A 375 -9.75 -6.27 -17.11
N ALA A 376 -9.39 -7.05 -18.13
CA ALA A 376 -8.63 -8.28 -17.94
C ALA A 376 -7.15 -7.92 -17.62
N CYS A 377 -6.77 -8.06 -16.35
CA CYS A 377 -5.43 -7.68 -15.86
C CYS A 377 -4.45 -8.85 -15.72
N GLY A 378 -4.91 -10.10 -15.79
CA GLY A 378 -4.04 -11.29 -15.72
C GLY A 378 -4.10 -12.04 -14.39
N PRO A 379 -3.25 -13.07 -14.20
CA PRO A 379 -3.44 -14.11 -13.19
C PRO A 379 -3.40 -13.61 -11.74
N GLN A 380 -2.72 -12.51 -11.44
CA GLN A 380 -2.73 -11.95 -10.07
C GLN A 380 -4.06 -11.27 -9.73
N ALA A 381 -4.76 -10.68 -10.71
CA ALA A 381 -6.11 -10.17 -10.48
C ALA A 381 -7.08 -11.34 -10.23
N ASP A 382 -6.97 -12.44 -10.98
CA ASP A 382 -7.79 -13.65 -10.77
C ASP A 382 -7.56 -14.30 -9.41
N LYS A 383 -6.32 -14.26 -8.89
CA LYS A 383 -6.02 -14.64 -7.50
C LYS A 383 -6.62 -13.63 -6.51
N GLY A 384 -6.48 -12.33 -6.77
CA GLY A 384 -7.06 -11.27 -5.95
C GLY A 384 -8.58 -11.37 -5.78
N VAL A 385 -9.32 -11.79 -6.81
CA VAL A 385 -10.77 -12.09 -6.70
C VAL A 385 -11.03 -13.25 -5.72
N LYS A 386 -10.20 -14.30 -5.75
CA LYS A 386 -10.32 -15.45 -4.84
C LYS A 386 -9.93 -15.09 -3.40
N GLU A 387 -8.86 -14.31 -3.25
CA GLU A 387 -8.40 -13.78 -1.97
C GLU A 387 -9.48 -12.86 -1.36
N ALA A 388 -10.06 -11.96 -2.14
CA ALA A 388 -11.21 -11.12 -1.75
C ALA A 388 -12.43 -11.94 -1.31
N ALA A 389 -12.75 -13.03 -2.03
CA ALA A 389 -13.84 -13.93 -1.65
C ALA A 389 -13.59 -14.68 -0.33
N ALA A 390 -12.31 -14.93 0.01
CA ALA A 390 -11.91 -15.56 1.27
C ALA A 390 -11.86 -14.58 2.47
N LEU A 391 -11.80 -13.26 2.23
CA LEU A 391 -11.80 -12.25 3.29
C LEU A 391 -13.04 -12.37 4.18
N THR A 392 -12.82 -12.70 5.45
CA THR A 392 -13.86 -12.78 6.47
C THR A 392 -13.83 -11.49 7.30
N PRO A 393 -14.86 -10.63 7.23
CA PRO A 393 -14.92 -9.43 8.06
C PRO A 393 -14.98 -9.81 9.55
N PRO A 394 -14.28 -9.08 10.44
CA PRO A 394 -14.33 -9.33 11.88
C PRO A 394 -15.77 -9.37 12.43
N ALA A 395 -16.04 -10.31 13.33
CA ALA A 395 -17.37 -10.50 13.92
C ALA A 395 -17.84 -9.30 14.79
N ARG A 396 -16.92 -8.44 15.23
CA ARG A 396 -17.20 -7.14 15.85
C ARG A 396 -16.15 -6.13 15.35
N LEU A 397 -16.59 -4.94 14.97
CA LEU A 397 -15.72 -3.81 14.65
C LEU A 397 -15.11 -3.25 15.95
N THR A 398 -13.80 -3.10 15.99
CA THR A 398 -13.05 -2.42 17.06
C THR A 398 -12.01 -1.48 16.44
N THR A 399 -11.47 -0.55 17.22
CA THR A 399 -10.42 0.36 16.73
C THR A 399 -9.17 -0.40 16.25
N GLU A 400 -8.85 -1.55 16.84
CA GLU A 400 -7.71 -2.40 16.48
C GLU A 400 -7.90 -3.15 15.15
N ASN A 401 -9.15 -3.44 14.75
CA ASN A 401 -9.45 -4.23 13.55
C ASN A 401 -10.13 -3.42 12.42
N GLN A 402 -10.38 -2.13 12.64
CA GLN A 402 -11.10 -1.25 11.71
C GLN A 402 -10.54 -1.29 10.28
N ARG A 403 -9.20 -1.32 10.11
CA ARG A 403 -8.57 -1.41 8.78
C ARG A 403 -8.88 -2.72 8.06
N SER A 404 -8.76 -3.88 8.73
CA SER A 404 -9.05 -5.17 8.10
C SER A 404 -10.55 -5.37 7.88
N TRP A 405 -11.38 -4.79 8.74
CA TRP A 405 -12.82 -4.69 8.55
C TRP A 405 -13.17 -3.87 7.29
N TYR A 406 -12.62 -2.66 7.12
CA TYR A 406 -12.87 -1.86 5.91
C TYR A 406 -12.40 -2.56 4.64
N GLY A 407 -11.19 -3.13 4.63
CA GLY A 407 -10.66 -3.84 3.46
C GLY A 407 -11.52 -5.04 3.07
N ALA A 408 -11.94 -5.85 4.04
CA ALA A 408 -12.86 -6.96 3.80
C ALA A 408 -14.23 -6.48 3.29
N MET A 409 -14.81 -5.44 3.90
CA MET A 409 -16.13 -4.94 3.51
C MET A 409 -16.13 -4.26 2.14
N ALA A 410 -15.10 -3.47 1.82
CA ALA A 410 -14.93 -2.84 0.50
C ALA A 410 -14.76 -3.88 -0.62
N ALA A 411 -13.96 -4.93 -0.39
CA ALA A 411 -13.83 -6.04 -1.34
C ALA A 411 -15.16 -6.80 -1.53
N ARG A 412 -15.95 -6.96 -0.46
CA ARG A 412 -17.27 -7.60 -0.53
C ARG A 412 -18.31 -6.75 -1.26
N ALA A 413 -18.28 -5.44 -1.09
CA ALA A 413 -19.08 -4.50 -1.88
C ALA A 413 -18.74 -4.59 -3.36
N GLU A 414 -17.45 -4.51 -3.70
CA GLU A 414 -16.94 -4.53 -5.07
C GLU A 414 -17.39 -5.78 -5.82
N PHE A 415 -17.14 -6.95 -5.25
CA PHE A 415 -17.47 -8.24 -5.86
C PHE A 415 -18.90 -8.74 -5.54
N ARG A 416 -19.77 -7.87 -5.01
CA ARG A 416 -21.17 -8.16 -4.64
C ARG A 416 -21.35 -9.44 -3.81
N LEU A 417 -20.43 -9.70 -2.87
CA LEU A 417 -20.37 -10.93 -2.08
C LEU A 417 -21.41 -11.01 -0.96
N GLY A 418 -22.19 -9.95 -0.76
CA GLY A 418 -23.28 -9.83 0.22
C GLY A 418 -22.84 -9.64 1.67
N CYS A 419 -23.79 -9.29 2.53
CA CYS A 419 -23.54 -9.03 3.95
C CYS A 419 -23.20 -10.32 4.72
N ARG A 420 -22.19 -10.26 5.59
CA ARG A 420 -21.99 -11.23 6.70
C ARG A 420 -22.26 -10.52 8.02
N ARG A 421 -22.78 -11.27 9.01
CA ARG A 421 -23.01 -10.73 10.36
C ARG A 421 -21.71 -10.19 10.95
N THR A 422 -21.67 -8.89 11.21
CA THR A 422 -20.62 -8.18 11.96
C THR A 422 -21.32 -7.27 12.97
N SER A 423 -20.83 -7.19 14.21
CA SER A 423 -21.38 -6.26 15.21
C SER A 423 -20.66 -4.92 15.12
N VAL A 424 -21.42 -3.84 15.10
CA VAL A 424 -20.91 -2.47 15.11
C VAL A 424 -21.65 -1.73 16.22
N GLU A 425 -20.90 -1.07 17.09
CA GLU A 425 -21.40 -0.22 18.17
C GLU A 425 -20.86 1.19 17.94
N LEU A 426 -21.74 2.19 18.02
CA LEU A 426 -21.34 3.59 17.97
C LEU A 426 -20.81 4.06 19.33
N PRO A 427 -19.93 5.08 19.38
CA PRO A 427 -19.64 5.81 20.61
C PRO A 427 -20.93 6.42 21.19
N LYS A 428 -21.10 6.33 22.52
CA LYS A 428 -22.31 6.78 23.25
C LYS A 428 -22.57 8.30 23.23
N GLU A 429 -21.80 9.06 22.46
CA GLU A 429 -21.87 10.52 22.37
C GLU A 429 -22.42 10.97 21.01
N GLU A 430 -22.74 10.03 20.11
CA GLU A 430 -23.09 10.30 18.70
C GLU A 430 -24.61 10.23 18.40
N ASP A 431 -25.47 10.13 19.41
CA ASP A 431 -26.92 9.84 19.31
C ASP A 431 -27.76 10.79 18.43
N SER A 432 -27.24 11.96 18.04
CA SER A 432 -27.93 12.94 17.18
C SER A 432 -27.10 13.51 16.04
N THR A 433 -25.81 13.17 15.94
CA THR A 433 -24.92 13.56 14.85
C THR A 433 -23.75 12.59 14.81
N LEU A 434 -23.69 11.78 13.75
CA LEU A 434 -22.64 10.78 13.58
C LEU A 434 -21.30 11.45 13.29
N SER A 435 -20.20 10.94 13.85
CA SER A 435 -18.87 11.41 13.43
C SER A 435 -18.57 11.00 11.98
N SER A 436 -17.64 11.69 11.32
CA SER A 436 -17.17 11.30 9.96
C SER A 436 -16.73 9.83 9.89
N ARG A 437 -16.16 9.30 10.98
CA ARG A 437 -15.79 7.88 11.12
C ARG A 437 -17.02 6.98 11.09
N SER A 438 -18.07 7.33 11.83
CA SER A 438 -19.30 6.54 11.93
C SER A 438 -20.14 6.60 10.66
N LEU A 439 -20.24 7.77 10.01
CA LEU A 439 -20.81 7.88 8.67
C LEU A 439 -20.09 6.96 7.67
N HIS A 440 -18.76 6.95 7.67
CA HIS A 440 -17.99 6.08 6.79
C HIS A 440 -18.24 4.58 7.07
N ILE A 441 -18.43 4.19 8.34
CA ILE A 441 -18.82 2.80 8.71
C ILE A 441 -20.21 2.45 8.18
N VAL A 442 -21.18 3.37 8.27
CA VAL A 442 -22.55 3.20 7.74
C VAL A 442 -22.52 3.00 6.22
N VAL A 443 -21.79 3.83 5.49
CA VAL A 443 -21.65 3.72 4.02
C VAL A 443 -21.02 2.39 3.63
N VAL A 444 -19.94 1.98 4.30
CA VAL A 444 -19.28 0.70 4.02
C VAL A 444 -20.17 -0.51 4.36
N LEU A 445 -21.01 -0.42 5.40
CA LEU A 445 -22.05 -1.43 5.66
C LEU A 445 -23.07 -1.48 4.52
N ALA A 446 -23.56 -0.32 4.06
CA ALA A 446 -24.53 -0.22 2.98
C ALA A 446 -24.01 -0.79 1.65
N ASP A 447 -22.82 -0.34 1.22
CA ASP A 447 -22.11 -0.80 0.02
C ASP A 447 -21.92 -2.34 0.04
N ALA A 448 -21.64 -2.92 1.21
CA ALA A 448 -21.49 -4.38 1.38
C ALA A 448 -22.83 -5.16 1.48
N GLY A 449 -23.98 -4.48 1.33
CA GLY A 449 -25.32 -5.06 1.40
C GLY A 449 -25.86 -5.26 2.81
N CYS A 450 -25.29 -4.64 3.84
CA CYS A 450 -25.74 -4.70 5.23
C CYS A 450 -26.74 -3.58 5.59
N ALA A 451 -27.68 -3.27 4.68
CA ALA A 451 -28.61 -2.13 4.80
C ALA A 451 -29.36 -2.06 6.15
N ALA A 452 -29.93 -3.18 6.63
CA ALA A 452 -30.62 -3.24 7.92
C ALA A 452 -29.71 -2.97 9.15
N GLN A 453 -28.38 -2.98 8.99
CA GLN A 453 -27.45 -2.53 10.03
C GLN A 453 -27.05 -1.07 9.83
N ALA A 454 -26.83 -0.62 8.59
CA ALA A 454 -26.63 0.79 8.28
C ALA A 454 -27.79 1.65 8.82
N GLN A 455 -29.04 1.29 8.49
CA GLN A 455 -30.25 2.00 8.90
C GLN A 455 -30.40 2.13 10.43
N ARG A 456 -30.08 1.07 11.19
CA ARG A 456 -30.11 1.09 12.67
C ARG A 456 -29.04 1.99 13.30
N LEU A 457 -27.91 2.18 12.62
CA LEU A 457 -26.83 3.08 13.08
C LEU A 457 -27.12 4.55 12.74
N THR A 458 -28.09 4.82 11.86
CA THR A 458 -28.52 6.17 11.46
C THR A 458 -29.86 6.59 12.07
N GLU A 459 -30.49 5.72 12.85
CA GLU A 459 -31.80 5.98 13.46
C GLU A 459 -31.74 7.25 14.32
N GLY A 460 -32.67 8.18 14.10
CA GLY A 460 -32.69 9.48 14.77
C GLY A 460 -31.70 10.55 14.25
N THR A 461 -30.83 10.25 13.27
CA THR A 461 -29.88 11.22 12.71
C THR A 461 -30.43 11.91 11.45
N ASP A 462 -30.40 13.25 11.40
CA ASP A 462 -30.70 14.03 10.18
C ASP A 462 -29.46 14.11 9.27
N LEU A 463 -29.32 13.12 8.40
CA LEU A 463 -28.18 12.99 7.49
C LEU A 463 -28.20 14.04 6.37
N VAL A 464 -29.38 14.54 5.99
CA VAL A 464 -29.56 15.59 4.97
C VAL A 464 -29.05 16.93 5.51
N ALA A 465 -29.42 17.31 6.73
CA ALA A 465 -28.87 18.49 7.39
C ALA A 465 -27.36 18.36 7.62
N GLN A 466 -26.89 17.17 8.01
CA GLN A 466 -25.46 16.90 8.20
C GLN A 466 -24.66 17.03 6.90
N ALA A 467 -25.16 16.50 5.78
CA ALA A 467 -24.53 16.65 4.46
C ALA A 467 -24.41 18.12 4.05
N ARG A 468 -25.51 18.88 4.15
CA ARG A 468 -25.57 20.31 3.85
C ARG A 468 -24.62 21.12 4.75
N LYS A 469 -24.50 20.76 6.03
CA LYS A 469 -23.54 21.35 6.97
C LYS A 469 -22.10 21.08 6.53
N ALA A 470 -21.74 19.82 6.25
CA ALA A 470 -20.39 19.43 5.84
C ALA A 470 -19.93 20.10 4.53
N LEU A 471 -20.84 20.25 3.54
CA LEU A 471 -20.58 21.01 2.31
C LEU A 471 -20.31 22.49 2.57
N ARG A 472 -20.93 23.10 3.58
CA ARG A 472 -20.70 24.51 3.96
C ARG A 472 -19.43 24.69 4.80
N GLU A 473 -19.12 23.74 5.67
CA GLU A 473 -17.96 23.77 6.58
C GLU A 473 -16.63 23.40 5.93
N GLY A 474 -16.63 22.76 4.75
CA GLY A 474 -15.40 22.51 3.99
C GLY A 474 -14.97 21.04 3.96
N ASN A 475 -15.92 20.10 4.05
CA ASN A 475 -15.63 18.66 4.13
C ASN A 475 -16.49 17.86 3.14
N VAL A 476 -16.00 17.71 1.91
CA VAL A 476 -16.72 16.98 0.84
C VAL A 476 -16.85 15.48 1.12
N LEU A 477 -15.88 14.89 1.84
CA LEU A 477 -15.91 13.47 2.19
C LEU A 477 -17.07 13.16 3.14
N THR A 478 -17.20 13.93 4.23
CA THR A 478 -18.30 13.77 5.21
C THR A 478 -19.65 14.09 4.58
N ALA A 479 -19.72 15.05 3.65
CA ALA A 479 -20.94 15.33 2.90
C ALA A 479 -21.37 14.15 2.01
N SER A 480 -20.44 13.60 1.23
CA SER A 480 -20.68 12.46 0.36
C SER A 480 -21.09 11.22 1.16
N ASP A 481 -20.42 10.95 2.28
CA ASP A 481 -20.78 9.81 3.14
C ASP A 481 -22.12 10.01 3.85
N ALA A 482 -22.49 11.24 4.23
CA ALA A 482 -23.83 11.55 4.77
C ALA A 482 -24.96 11.36 3.73
N VAL A 483 -24.76 11.79 2.48
CA VAL A 483 -25.73 11.54 1.38
C VAL A 483 -25.86 10.05 1.06
N GLN A 484 -24.74 9.32 0.97
CA GLN A 484 -24.77 7.87 0.77
C GLN A 484 -25.44 7.14 1.94
N ALA A 485 -25.20 7.55 3.18
CA ALA A 485 -25.87 7.02 4.37
C ALA A 485 -27.39 7.30 4.35
N ALA A 486 -27.81 8.47 3.88
CA ALA A 486 -29.22 8.84 3.75
C ALA A 486 -29.94 7.94 2.73
N LEU A 487 -29.34 7.77 1.54
CA LEU A 487 -29.82 6.83 0.50
C LEU A 487 -29.88 5.39 1.02
N ALA A 488 -28.87 4.94 1.75
CA ALA A 488 -28.78 3.59 2.31
C ALA A 488 -29.81 3.27 3.40
N SER A 489 -30.43 4.30 3.97
CA SER A 489 -31.33 4.21 5.13
C SER A 489 -32.77 4.59 4.77
N ASP A 490 -33.08 4.71 3.47
CA ASP A 490 -34.34 5.18 2.90
C ASP A 490 -34.77 6.58 3.42
N GLN A 491 -33.83 7.46 3.79
CA GLN A 491 -34.15 8.85 4.13
C GLN A 491 -34.46 9.66 2.86
N ASN A 492 -35.57 10.41 2.88
CA ASN A 492 -35.96 11.27 1.77
C ASN A 492 -34.99 12.45 1.60
N ILE A 493 -34.30 12.52 0.45
CA ILE A 493 -33.37 13.60 0.12
C ILE A 493 -34.11 14.63 -0.75
N PRO A 494 -34.36 15.87 -0.27
CA PRO A 494 -35.16 16.85 -0.98
C PRO A 494 -34.45 17.37 -2.23
N GLN A 495 -35.21 17.65 -3.29
CA GLN A 495 -34.72 18.21 -4.55
C GLN A 495 -33.82 19.45 -4.33
N SER A 496 -34.17 20.31 -3.38
CA SER A 496 -33.36 21.50 -3.04
C SER A 496 -31.93 21.20 -2.58
N LEU A 497 -31.64 20.01 -2.05
CA LEU A 497 -30.24 19.63 -1.79
C LEU A 497 -29.51 19.24 -3.09
N TRP A 498 -30.17 18.52 -4.00
CA TRP A 498 -29.61 18.18 -5.31
C TRP A 498 -29.33 19.44 -6.15
N ASP A 499 -30.22 20.42 -6.09
CA ASP A 499 -30.06 21.73 -6.75
C ASP A 499 -28.93 22.56 -6.11
N GLU A 500 -28.74 22.48 -4.77
CA GLU A 500 -27.66 23.16 -4.04
C GLU A 500 -26.27 22.56 -4.33
N ILE A 501 -26.16 21.24 -4.55
CA ILE A 501 -24.89 20.50 -4.59
C ILE A 501 -23.87 21.07 -5.60
N PRO A 502 -24.19 21.34 -6.88
CA PRO A 502 -23.22 21.85 -7.83
C PRO A 502 -22.58 23.17 -7.37
N GLY A 503 -23.40 24.14 -6.96
CA GLY A 503 -22.92 25.44 -6.46
C GLY A 503 -22.11 25.34 -5.16
N LEU A 504 -22.43 24.36 -4.29
CA LEU A 504 -21.64 24.08 -3.10
C LEU A 504 -20.29 23.39 -3.42
N LEU A 505 -20.21 22.62 -4.51
CA LEU A 505 -19.00 21.92 -4.95
C LEU A 505 -18.01 22.81 -5.72
N GLU A 506 -18.45 23.91 -6.35
CA GLU A 506 -17.56 24.79 -7.13
C GLU A 506 -16.30 25.24 -6.37
N ARG A 507 -16.44 25.60 -5.09
CA ARG A 507 -15.32 26.02 -4.23
C ARG A 507 -14.31 24.92 -3.88
N TYR A 508 -14.60 23.67 -4.23
CA TYR A 508 -13.72 22.51 -4.04
C TYR A 508 -13.00 22.11 -5.35
N ARG A 509 -13.36 22.66 -6.51
CA ARG A 509 -12.69 22.37 -7.78
C ARG A 509 -11.24 22.86 -7.77
N ASP A 510 -10.36 22.12 -8.45
CA ASP A 510 -9.02 22.59 -8.74
C ASP A 510 -9.06 23.72 -9.80
N ALA A 511 -8.31 24.79 -9.58
CA ALA A 511 -8.31 25.97 -10.45
C ALA A 511 -7.64 25.72 -11.83
N LYS A 512 -6.85 24.66 -11.96
CA LYS A 512 -6.17 24.25 -13.20
C LYS A 512 -6.85 23.04 -13.85
N TYR A 513 -7.47 22.18 -13.05
CA TYR A 513 -8.12 20.95 -13.49
C TYR A 513 -9.58 20.87 -12.97
N PRO A 514 -10.54 21.58 -13.62
CA PRO A 514 -11.87 21.82 -13.05
C PRO A 514 -12.73 20.59 -12.77
N ASP A 515 -12.41 19.42 -13.36
CA ASP A 515 -13.14 18.18 -13.12
C ASP A 515 -12.61 17.38 -11.92
N LEU A 516 -11.63 17.94 -11.20
CA LEU A 516 -10.99 17.36 -10.01
C LEU A 516 -11.31 18.19 -8.77
N TYR A 517 -11.45 17.50 -7.63
CA TYR A 517 -11.95 18.11 -6.40
C TYR A 517 -11.01 17.88 -5.21
N ALA A 518 -10.93 18.86 -4.32
CA ALA A 518 -10.17 18.88 -3.09
C ALA A 518 -11.00 18.47 -1.87
N VAL A 519 -10.35 17.98 -0.81
CA VAL A 519 -11.04 17.59 0.44
C VAL A 519 -11.71 18.77 1.16
N SER A 520 -11.11 19.95 1.00
CA SER A 520 -11.54 21.25 1.51
C SER A 520 -11.30 22.35 0.47
N PRO A 521 -11.97 23.50 0.56
CA PRO A 521 -11.72 24.62 -0.36
C PRO A 521 -10.28 25.12 -0.28
N GLY A 522 -9.65 25.37 -1.43
CA GLY A 522 -8.32 25.99 -1.52
C GLY A 522 -7.12 25.10 -1.18
N VAL A 523 -7.31 23.79 -0.93
CA VAL A 523 -6.21 22.81 -0.92
C VAL A 523 -6.15 22.05 -2.26
N ALA A 524 -5.08 21.29 -2.49
CA ALA A 524 -4.92 20.53 -3.72
C ALA A 524 -6.00 19.44 -3.89
N ALA A 525 -6.39 19.17 -5.14
CA ALA A 525 -7.33 18.09 -5.44
C ALA A 525 -6.79 16.71 -5.04
N SER A 526 -7.69 15.77 -4.76
CA SER A 526 -7.34 14.41 -4.36
C SER A 526 -8.26 13.38 -5.01
N ALA A 527 -7.77 12.15 -5.23
CA ALA A 527 -8.59 11.07 -5.80
C ALA A 527 -9.85 10.77 -4.95
N ASP A 528 -9.74 10.88 -3.64
CA ASP A 528 -10.81 10.56 -2.69
C ASP A 528 -11.90 11.64 -2.67
N ALA A 529 -11.50 12.91 -2.72
CA ALA A 529 -12.41 14.04 -2.82
C ALA A 529 -13.08 14.12 -4.20
N THR A 530 -12.31 13.85 -5.27
CA THR A 530 -12.84 13.73 -6.63
C THR A 530 -13.91 12.62 -6.68
N ARG A 531 -13.60 11.42 -6.19
CA ARG A 531 -14.57 10.32 -6.03
C ARG A 531 -15.82 10.77 -5.25
N ALA A 532 -15.64 11.45 -4.11
CA ALA A 532 -16.74 11.89 -3.24
C ALA A 532 -17.65 12.93 -3.93
N ALA A 533 -17.07 13.88 -4.68
CA ALA A 533 -17.81 14.86 -5.48
C ALA A 533 -18.60 14.19 -6.62
N TYR A 534 -17.99 13.27 -7.37
CA TYR A 534 -18.74 12.51 -8.39
C TYR A 534 -19.85 11.65 -7.81
N TYR A 535 -19.72 11.10 -6.59
CA TYR A 535 -20.84 10.44 -5.91
C TYR A 535 -21.97 11.38 -5.46
N LEU A 536 -21.69 12.66 -5.26
CA LEU A 536 -22.72 13.68 -4.98
C LEU A 536 -23.42 14.18 -6.26
N LEU A 537 -22.77 14.02 -7.42
CA LEU A 537 -23.25 14.48 -8.72
C LEU A 537 -23.91 13.37 -9.57
N ALA A 538 -23.69 12.09 -9.25
CA ALA A 538 -24.14 10.92 -10.03
C ALA A 538 -25.49 10.35 -9.57
#